data_AF-A0A955XUX8-F1
#
_entry.id   AF-A0A955XUX8-F1
#
_cell.length_a   1.000
_cell.length_b   1.000
_cell.length_c   1.000
_cell.angle_alpha   90.00
_cell.angle_beta   90.00
_cell.angle_gamma   90.00
#
_symmetry.space_group_name_H-M   'P 1'
#
loop_
_entity.id
_entity.type
_entity.pdbx_description
1 polymer ?
#
loop_
_entity_poly.entity_id
_entity_poly.type
_entity_poly.pdbx_seq_one_letter_code
_entity_poly.pdbx_strand_id
1 'polypeptide(L)'
;VAEAYINRWTANRPDDIDNQIRMVQAMLRIPNSQSLKNWIIVDHLVNTGSDVVMQGDILFQFIEYITPLLNSDDAVHLARVVEIRDGNLRWIAFEKLLQLMGPPGLRLALESLPDAAVWGRWAGEVHPDGLARAATYMCGRPIRELGIPARDIMTEMLSADHIVVQALAIRCLGEIGNETTVAALEALQRNDTPVPGWAGGEFTEEGEPINKTIGQLATEAIEALQTEE
;
A
#
# COMPACT_ATOMS: atom_id res chain seq x y z
N VAL A 1 -11.34 20.59 -21.58
CA VAL A 1 -10.75 21.93 -21.34
C VAL A 1 -9.78 21.91 -20.17
N ALA A 2 -10.20 21.48 -18.96
CA ALA A 2 -9.29 21.35 -17.81
C ALA A 2 -8.09 20.42 -18.09
N GLU A 3 -8.35 19.23 -18.63
CA GLU A 3 -7.31 18.28 -19.07
C GLU A 3 -6.31 18.90 -20.07
N ALA A 4 -6.81 19.52 -21.15
CA ALA A 4 -5.95 20.19 -22.13
C ALA A 4 -5.16 21.37 -21.52
N TYR A 5 -5.70 22.03 -20.50
CA TYR A 5 -5.00 23.10 -19.77
C TYR A 5 -3.89 22.52 -18.89
N ILE A 6 -4.17 21.45 -18.13
CA ILE A 6 -3.20 20.79 -17.26
C ILE A 6 -2.08 20.17 -18.08
N ASN A 7 -2.40 19.38 -19.12
CA ASN A 7 -1.41 18.74 -19.99
C ASN A 7 -0.51 19.75 -20.72
N ARG A 8 -1.08 20.90 -21.15
CA ARG A 8 -0.30 21.96 -21.80
C ARG A 8 0.60 22.71 -20.82
N TRP A 9 0.24 22.73 -19.54
CA TRP A 9 0.91 23.52 -18.52
C TRP A 9 2.00 22.70 -17.80
N THR A 10 1.74 21.42 -17.49
CA THR A 10 2.74 20.46 -16.99
C THR A 10 3.88 20.26 -18.00
N ALA A 11 3.56 20.23 -19.30
CA ALA A 11 4.57 20.08 -20.37
C ALA A 11 5.49 21.30 -20.57
N ASN A 12 5.15 22.49 -20.06
CA ASN A 12 5.86 23.74 -20.37
C ASN A 12 6.56 24.42 -19.17
N ARG A 13 6.29 24.01 -17.92
CA ARG A 13 6.89 24.63 -16.71
C ARG A 13 7.07 23.62 -15.56
N PRO A 14 8.03 22.68 -15.67
CA PRO A 14 8.32 21.73 -14.60
C PRO A 14 8.85 22.39 -13.31
N ASP A 15 9.29 23.64 -13.40
CA ASP A 15 9.94 24.45 -12.37
C ASP A 15 8.97 25.32 -11.53
N ASP A 16 7.67 25.38 -11.87
CA ASP A 16 6.67 26.20 -11.17
C ASP A 16 5.67 25.35 -10.36
N ILE A 17 6.22 24.48 -9.51
CA ILE A 17 5.50 23.43 -8.77
C ILE A 17 4.36 23.99 -7.91
N ASP A 18 4.65 25.06 -7.16
CA ASP A 18 3.69 25.68 -6.23
C ASP A 18 2.47 26.25 -6.96
N ASN A 19 2.64 26.72 -8.20
CA ASN A 19 1.50 27.15 -9.01
C ASN A 19 0.71 25.97 -9.58
N GLN A 20 1.35 24.83 -9.87
CA GLN A 20 0.63 23.61 -10.28
C GLN A 20 -0.32 23.17 -9.17
N ILE A 21 0.24 23.08 -7.96
CA ILE A 21 -0.49 22.68 -6.76
C ILE A 21 -1.64 23.66 -6.53
N ARG A 22 -1.37 24.97 -6.44
CA ARG A 22 -2.41 25.99 -6.22
C ARG A 22 -3.52 25.96 -7.25
N MET A 23 -3.20 25.67 -8.50
CA MET A 23 -4.20 25.59 -9.57
C MET A 23 -5.07 24.35 -9.43
N VAL A 24 -4.49 23.17 -9.20
CA VAL A 24 -5.27 21.96 -8.96
C VAL A 24 -6.12 22.11 -7.69
N GLN A 25 -5.57 22.72 -6.64
CA GLN A 25 -6.32 23.10 -5.45
C GLN A 25 -7.54 23.98 -5.78
N ALA A 26 -7.36 25.01 -6.60
CA ALA A 26 -8.44 25.89 -7.02
C ALA A 26 -9.51 25.14 -7.84
N MET A 27 -9.10 24.23 -8.74
CA MET A 27 -10.03 23.48 -9.57
C MET A 27 -10.82 22.42 -8.78
N LEU A 28 -10.19 21.79 -7.78
CA LEU A 28 -10.84 20.81 -6.93
C LEU A 28 -11.90 21.40 -6.00
N ARG A 29 -11.78 22.69 -5.65
CA ARG A 29 -12.78 23.45 -4.88
C ARG A 29 -14.04 23.79 -5.67
N ILE A 30 -14.05 23.58 -7.00
CA ILE A 30 -15.23 23.84 -7.82
C ILE A 30 -16.29 22.76 -7.51
N PRO A 31 -17.53 23.13 -7.14
CA PRO A 31 -18.62 22.18 -6.96
C PRO A 31 -18.85 21.33 -8.22
N ASN A 32 -19.18 20.04 -8.05
CA ASN A 32 -19.33 19.07 -9.15
C ASN A 32 -18.05 18.77 -9.96
N SER A 33 -16.88 18.96 -9.35
CA SER A 33 -15.58 18.58 -9.93
C SER A 33 -15.32 17.07 -9.96
N GLN A 34 -16.33 16.21 -9.78
CA GLN A 34 -16.12 14.76 -9.69
C GLN A 34 -15.42 14.19 -10.94
N SER A 35 -15.77 14.67 -12.14
CA SER A 35 -15.07 14.27 -13.36
C SER A 35 -13.61 14.72 -13.39
N LEU A 36 -13.29 15.86 -12.76
CA LEU A 36 -11.92 16.32 -12.61
C LEU A 36 -11.16 15.54 -11.54
N LYS A 37 -11.80 15.19 -10.42
CA LYS A 37 -11.24 14.28 -9.40
C LYS A 37 -10.92 12.93 -9.99
N ASN A 38 -11.88 12.33 -10.71
CA ASN A 38 -11.70 11.06 -11.39
C ASN A 38 -10.60 11.16 -12.44
N TRP A 39 -10.55 12.24 -13.22
CA TRP A 39 -9.45 12.46 -14.18
C TRP A 39 -8.10 12.61 -13.47
N ILE A 40 -8.02 13.35 -12.37
CA ILE A 40 -6.78 13.47 -11.59
C ILE A 40 -6.32 12.11 -11.06
N ILE A 41 -7.22 11.33 -10.45
CA ILE A 41 -6.87 10.03 -9.86
C ILE A 41 -6.53 9.03 -10.97
N VAL A 42 -7.33 8.96 -12.04
CA VAL A 42 -7.15 7.97 -13.11
C VAL A 42 -5.99 8.37 -14.05
N ASP A 43 -5.89 9.63 -14.43
CA ASP A 43 -4.90 10.05 -15.42
C ASP A 43 -3.53 10.34 -14.77
N HIS A 44 -3.51 11.03 -13.63
CA HIS A 44 -2.26 11.45 -12.98
C HIS A 44 -1.81 10.56 -11.83
N LEU A 45 -2.70 9.80 -11.18
CA LEU A 45 -2.27 8.79 -10.19
C LEU A 45 -2.26 7.39 -10.74
N VAL A 46 -2.90 7.09 -11.88
CA VAL A 46 -2.93 5.75 -12.47
C VAL A 46 -2.17 5.67 -13.80
N ASN A 47 -2.30 6.63 -14.71
CA ASN A 47 -1.75 6.51 -16.08
C ASN A 47 -0.38 7.16 -16.33
N THR A 48 0.03 8.19 -15.58
CA THR A 48 1.38 8.77 -15.71
C THR A 48 2.39 7.75 -15.23
N GLY A 49 2.99 6.98 -16.15
CA GLY A 49 4.08 6.06 -15.86
C GLY A 49 5.20 6.74 -15.06
N SER A 50 6.11 5.94 -14.52
CA SER A 50 7.31 6.32 -13.74
C SER A 50 8.20 7.42 -14.35
N ASP A 51 7.88 7.94 -15.53
CA ASP A 51 8.62 8.92 -16.32
C ASP A 51 8.30 10.39 -16.00
N VAL A 52 7.20 10.70 -15.30
CA VAL A 52 7.02 12.07 -14.83
C VAL A 52 7.73 12.18 -13.49
N VAL A 53 8.90 12.82 -13.52
CA VAL A 53 9.64 13.39 -12.38
C VAL A 53 8.78 14.47 -11.72
N MET A 54 7.56 14.15 -11.27
CA MET A 54 7.06 14.77 -10.07
C MET A 54 7.90 14.14 -8.97
N GLN A 55 8.86 14.91 -8.47
CA GLN A 55 9.61 14.58 -7.26
C GLN A 55 8.61 14.05 -6.22
N GLY A 56 8.93 12.95 -5.54
CA GLY A 56 8.01 12.27 -4.64
C GLY A 56 7.27 13.22 -3.68
N ASP A 57 7.90 14.34 -3.31
CA ASP A 57 7.35 15.41 -2.49
C ASP A 57 6.12 16.12 -3.12
N ILE A 58 6.12 16.35 -4.43
CA ILE A 58 5.00 17.00 -5.14
C ILE A 58 3.79 16.08 -5.14
N LEU A 59 4.01 14.82 -5.49
CA LEU A 59 2.96 13.84 -5.56
C LEU A 59 2.42 13.51 -4.17
N PHE A 60 3.29 13.52 -3.16
CA PHE A 60 2.92 13.42 -1.75
C PHE A 60 2.03 14.58 -1.30
N GLN A 61 2.49 15.84 -1.47
CA GLN A 61 1.69 17.03 -1.12
C GLN A 61 0.36 17.08 -1.88
N PHE A 62 0.38 16.63 -3.12
CA PHE A 62 -0.80 16.52 -3.95
C PHE A 62 -1.80 15.51 -3.37
N ILE A 63 -1.34 14.32 -2.98
CA ILE A 63 -2.22 13.31 -2.39
C ILE A 63 -2.75 13.77 -1.03
N GLU A 64 -1.92 14.37 -0.17
CA GLU A 64 -2.39 14.94 1.09
C GLU A 64 -3.50 15.96 0.88
N TYR A 65 -3.47 16.71 -0.23
CA TYR A 65 -4.49 17.69 -0.54
C TYR A 65 -5.77 17.09 -1.14
N ILE A 66 -5.67 16.12 -2.05
CA ILE A 66 -6.88 15.51 -2.63
C ILE A 66 -7.57 14.61 -1.60
N THR A 67 -6.83 14.06 -0.64
CA THR A 67 -7.32 13.09 0.34
C THR A 67 -8.61 13.54 1.04
N PRO A 68 -8.70 14.75 1.65
CA PRO A 68 -9.91 15.19 2.33
C PRO A 68 -11.11 15.40 1.39
N LEU A 69 -10.87 15.37 0.08
CA LEU A 69 -11.89 15.55 -0.96
C LEU A 69 -12.38 14.22 -1.52
N LEU A 70 -11.75 13.10 -1.15
CA LEU A 70 -12.16 11.76 -1.54
C LEU A 70 -13.34 11.29 -0.69
N ASN A 71 -14.19 10.46 -1.28
CA ASN A 71 -15.29 9.79 -0.58
C ASN A 71 -15.29 8.28 -0.92
N SER A 72 -16.27 7.54 -0.39
CA SER A 72 -16.40 6.10 -0.62
C SER A 72 -16.53 5.71 -2.09
N ASP A 73 -17.08 6.57 -2.94
CA ASP A 73 -17.25 6.29 -4.38
C ASP A 73 -15.91 6.32 -5.12
N ASP A 74 -14.89 6.97 -4.55
CA ASP A 74 -13.54 7.04 -5.10
C ASP A 74 -12.70 5.79 -4.77
N ALA A 75 -13.22 4.88 -3.94
CA ALA A 75 -12.47 3.72 -3.44
C ALA A 75 -11.98 2.79 -4.56
N VAL A 76 -12.77 2.60 -5.62
CA VAL A 76 -12.36 1.77 -6.77
C VAL A 76 -11.13 2.33 -7.47
N HIS A 77 -10.96 3.65 -7.49
CA HIS A 77 -9.81 4.29 -8.08
C HIS A 77 -8.58 4.18 -7.18
N LEU A 78 -8.76 4.30 -5.86
CA LEU A 78 -7.68 4.05 -4.90
C LEU A 78 -7.21 2.59 -4.93
N ALA A 79 -8.14 1.64 -5.01
CA ALA A 79 -7.84 0.22 -5.21
C ALA A 79 -6.99 -0.01 -6.46
N ARG A 80 -7.34 0.66 -7.56
CA ARG A 80 -6.53 0.61 -8.79
C ARG A 80 -5.12 1.21 -8.60
N VAL A 81 -4.97 2.28 -7.82
CA VAL A 81 -3.65 2.83 -7.47
C VAL A 81 -2.84 1.83 -6.65
N VAL A 82 -3.48 1.14 -5.69
CA VAL A 82 -2.83 0.09 -4.89
C VAL A 82 -2.27 -1.01 -5.80
N GLU A 83 -3.05 -1.43 -6.79
CA GLU A 83 -2.69 -2.50 -7.73
C GLU A 83 -1.49 -2.14 -8.61
N ILE A 84 -1.49 -0.95 -9.23
CA ILE A 84 -0.58 -0.66 -10.34
C ILE A 84 0.63 0.20 -9.96
N ARG A 85 0.59 0.92 -8.83
CA ARG A 85 1.68 1.82 -8.42
C ARG A 85 2.62 1.15 -7.45
N ASP A 86 3.87 1.57 -7.45
CA ASP A 86 4.91 1.16 -6.51
C ASP A 86 5.19 2.25 -5.45
N GLY A 87 5.99 1.88 -4.45
CA GLY A 87 6.48 2.80 -3.41
C GLY A 87 5.37 3.52 -2.63
N ASN A 88 5.62 4.80 -2.31
CA ASN A 88 4.79 5.59 -1.40
C ASN A 88 3.34 5.74 -1.85
N LEU A 89 3.08 5.80 -3.16
CA LEU A 89 1.72 6.04 -3.67
C LEU A 89 0.77 4.88 -3.38
N ARG A 90 1.26 3.64 -3.49
CA ARG A 90 0.51 2.45 -3.09
C ARG A 90 0.09 2.56 -1.63
N TRP A 91 1.02 2.94 -0.76
CA TRP A 91 0.78 3.01 0.69
C TRP A 91 -0.16 4.13 1.09
N ILE A 92 -0.05 5.28 0.44
CA ILE A 92 -0.98 6.37 0.69
C ILE A 92 -2.39 5.95 0.22
N ALA A 93 -2.53 5.36 -0.97
CA ALA A 93 -3.82 4.86 -1.44
C ALA A 93 -4.42 3.79 -0.53
N PHE A 94 -3.58 2.88 -0.03
CA PHE A 94 -3.94 1.88 0.96
C PHE A 94 -4.47 2.53 2.24
N GLU A 95 -3.70 3.43 2.86
CA GLU A 95 -4.12 4.15 4.07
C GLU A 95 -5.44 4.91 3.86
N LYS A 96 -5.64 5.50 2.68
CA LYS A 96 -6.88 6.23 2.38
C LYS A 96 -8.09 5.32 2.23
N LEU A 97 -7.93 4.13 1.67
CA LEU A 97 -9.00 3.12 1.70
C LEU A 97 -9.42 2.80 3.13
N LEU A 98 -8.45 2.62 4.04
CA LEU A 98 -8.73 2.38 5.46
C LEU A 98 -9.44 3.57 6.12
N GLN A 99 -9.00 4.81 5.84
CA GLN A 99 -9.62 6.01 6.41
C GLN A 99 -11.05 6.26 5.89
N LEU A 100 -11.30 6.01 4.62
CA LEU A 100 -12.59 6.27 3.98
C LEU A 100 -13.63 5.20 4.30
N MET A 101 -13.21 3.94 4.40
CA MET A 101 -14.12 2.80 4.45
C MET A 101 -13.92 1.92 5.67
N GLY A 102 -12.88 2.11 6.47
CA GLY A 102 -12.57 1.25 7.61
C GLY A 102 -12.25 -0.19 7.18
N PRO A 103 -12.83 -1.20 7.83
CA PRO A 103 -12.55 -2.62 7.52
C PRO A 103 -12.88 -3.03 6.07
N PRO A 104 -14.00 -2.62 5.45
CA PRO A 104 -14.21 -2.81 4.01
C PRO A 104 -13.09 -2.27 3.12
N GLY A 105 -12.52 -1.12 3.49
CA GLY A 105 -11.39 -0.53 2.76
C GLY A 105 -10.12 -1.34 2.89
N LEU A 106 -9.84 -1.87 4.09
CA LEU A 106 -8.73 -2.79 4.30
C LEU A 106 -8.84 -4.02 3.40
N ARG A 107 -10.03 -4.65 3.35
CA ARG A 107 -10.26 -5.80 2.47
C ARG A 107 -10.02 -5.46 1.01
N LEU A 108 -10.66 -4.39 0.52
CA LEU A 108 -10.49 -3.95 -0.86
C LEU A 108 -9.02 -3.67 -1.19
N ALA A 109 -8.30 -3.06 -0.27
CA ALA A 109 -6.88 -2.75 -0.46
C ALA A 109 -6.03 -4.03 -0.53
N LEU A 110 -6.28 -5.01 0.35
CA LEU A 110 -5.59 -6.32 0.36
C LEU A 110 -5.89 -7.14 -0.90
N GLU A 111 -7.14 -7.14 -1.37
CA GLU A 111 -7.56 -7.81 -2.61
C GLU A 111 -6.99 -7.15 -3.88
N SER A 112 -6.59 -5.88 -3.78
CA SER A 112 -6.02 -5.12 -4.90
C SER A 112 -4.48 -5.19 -4.94
N LEU A 113 -3.84 -5.88 -4.01
CA LEU A 113 -2.39 -6.01 -3.99
C LEU A 113 -1.90 -6.82 -5.21
N PRO A 114 -0.81 -6.41 -5.90
CA PRO A 114 -0.30 -7.15 -7.05
C PRO A 114 0.43 -8.46 -6.68
N ASP A 115 0.26 -9.48 -7.53
CA ASP A 115 0.86 -10.82 -7.42
C ASP A 115 2.40 -10.82 -7.38
N ALA A 116 3.01 -9.98 -8.22
CA ALA A 116 4.44 -10.03 -8.46
C ALA A 116 5.22 -9.00 -7.61
N ALA A 117 6.51 -9.28 -7.44
CA ALA A 117 7.54 -8.68 -6.58
C ALA A 117 7.78 -7.15 -6.66
N VAL A 118 6.76 -6.32 -6.91
CA VAL A 118 6.84 -4.85 -6.94
C VAL A 118 6.79 -4.23 -5.53
N TRP A 119 7.02 -5.03 -4.50
CA TRP A 119 6.99 -4.65 -3.09
C TRP A 119 8.32 -4.07 -2.62
N GLY A 120 9.39 -4.32 -3.39
CA GLY A 120 10.74 -3.85 -3.16
C GLY A 120 11.21 -2.71 -4.05
N ARG A 121 10.42 -2.23 -5.01
CA ARG A 121 10.97 -1.28 -5.99
C ARG A 121 10.92 0.16 -5.49
N TRP A 122 12.08 0.78 -5.22
CA TRP A 122 12.20 2.23 -5.03
C TRP A 122 13.41 2.79 -5.77
N ALA A 123 13.23 4.00 -6.32
CA ALA A 123 14.19 4.61 -7.23
C ALA A 123 14.57 3.73 -8.45
N GLY A 124 13.68 2.82 -8.86
CA GLY A 124 13.91 1.90 -9.98
C GLY A 124 14.69 0.63 -9.64
N GLU A 125 15.08 0.43 -8.38
CA GLU A 125 15.87 -0.74 -7.93
C GLU A 125 14.99 -1.68 -7.10
N VAL A 126 15.20 -3.00 -7.22
CA VAL A 126 14.55 -3.97 -6.34
C VAL A 126 15.33 -4.02 -5.04
N HIS A 127 14.69 -3.57 -3.99
CA HIS A 127 15.20 -3.63 -2.64
C HIS A 127 14.55 -4.73 -1.88
N PRO A 128 15.31 -5.36 -1.00
CA PRO A 128 14.93 -6.70 -0.68
C PRO A 128 14.37 -6.80 0.75
N ASP A 129 14.32 -5.67 1.48
CA ASP A 129 13.46 -5.44 2.66
C ASP A 129 12.07 -4.91 2.28
N GLY A 130 11.67 -5.00 1.00
CA GLY A 130 10.46 -4.36 0.47
C GLY A 130 9.17 -4.65 1.20
N LEU A 131 8.88 -5.92 1.50
CA LEU A 131 7.71 -6.26 2.31
C LEU A 131 7.90 -5.93 3.77
N ALA A 132 9.11 -6.05 4.33
CA ALA A 132 9.33 -5.65 5.72
C ALA A 132 8.97 -4.17 5.91
N ARG A 133 9.44 -3.29 5.01
CA ARG A 133 9.04 -1.88 4.98
C ARG A 133 7.56 -1.70 4.72
N ALA A 134 7.00 -2.40 3.72
CA ALA A 134 5.57 -2.36 3.44
C ALA A 134 4.74 -2.72 4.67
N ALA A 135 5.08 -3.82 5.35
CA ALA A 135 4.45 -4.30 6.55
C ALA A 135 4.57 -3.27 7.67
N THR A 136 5.75 -2.67 7.89
CA THR A 136 5.90 -1.58 8.86
C THR A 136 4.92 -0.42 8.60
N TYR A 137 4.71 -0.04 7.33
CA TYR A 137 3.74 1.01 6.99
C TYR A 137 2.30 0.55 7.15
N MET A 138 1.98 -0.65 6.68
CA MET A 138 0.62 -1.19 6.64
C MET A 138 0.15 -1.60 8.04
N CYS A 139 0.89 -2.51 8.67
CA CYS A 139 0.61 -3.11 9.97
C CYS A 139 0.80 -2.14 11.15
N GLY A 140 1.38 -0.97 10.88
CA GLY A 140 1.55 0.12 11.84
C GLY A 140 0.22 0.77 12.27
N ARG A 141 0.28 2.08 12.56
CA ARG A 141 -0.84 2.82 13.17
C ARG A 141 -2.20 2.64 12.46
N PRO A 142 -2.32 2.71 11.12
CA PRO A 142 -3.63 2.66 10.45
C PRO A 142 -4.39 1.35 10.69
N ILE A 143 -3.68 0.22 10.66
CA ILE A 143 -4.28 -1.09 10.90
C ILE A 143 -4.54 -1.32 12.38
N ARG A 144 -3.63 -0.87 13.27
CA ARG A 144 -3.82 -0.94 14.73
C ARG A 144 -5.08 -0.20 15.19
N GLU A 145 -5.35 0.96 14.61
CA GLU A 145 -6.53 1.77 14.95
C GLU A 145 -7.86 1.10 14.55
N LEU A 146 -7.86 0.18 13.58
CA LEU A 146 -9.03 -0.62 13.23
C LEU A 146 -9.33 -1.74 14.24
N GLY A 147 -8.35 -2.14 15.06
CA GLY A 147 -8.55 -3.09 16.17
C GLY A 147 -8.99 -4.50 15.74
N ILE A 148 -10.03 -5.03 16.40
CA ILE A 148 -10.54 -6.40 16.18
C ILE A 148 -10.89 -6.66 14.70
N PRO A 149 -11.67 -5.80 14.01
CA PRO A 149 -11.95 -5.98 12.59
C PRO A 149 -10.72 -6.19 11.69
N ALA A 150 -9.62 -5.49 11.96
CA ALA A 150 -8.39 -5.68 11.21
C ALA A 150 -7.77 -7.06 11.47
N ARG A 151 -7.74 -7.51 12.73
CA ARG A 151 -7.30 -8.87 13.06
C ARG A 151 -8.15 -9.92 12.34
N ASP A 152 -9.47 -9.80 12.37
CA ASP A 152 -10.38 -10.77 11.75
C ASP A 152 -10.14 -10.87 10.24
N ILE A 153 -9.99 -9.73 9.55
CA ILE A 153 -9.66 -9.68 8.12
C ILE A 153 -8.30 -10.33 7.87
N MET A 154 -7.27 -10.00 8.66
CA MET A 154 -5.95 -10.59 8.48
C MET A 154 -5.94 -12.11 8.74
N THR A 155 -6.70 -12.58 9.74
CA THR A 155 -6.87 -14.01 9.99
C THR A 155 -7.55 -14.72 8.82
N GLU A 156 -8.53 -14.10 8.18
CA GLU A 156 -9.12 -14.64 6.94
C GLU A 156 -8.09 -14.72 5.80
N MET A 157 -7.27 -13.67 5.65
CA MET A 157 -6.23 -13.58 4.62
C MET A 157 -5.10 -14.59 4.79
N LEU A 158 -4.99 -15.28 5.94
CA LEU A 158 -4.10 -16.45 6.08
C LEU A 158 -4.45 -17.59 5.11
N SER A 159 -5.69 -17.63 4.63
CA SER A 159 -6.17 -18.62 3.65
C SER A 159 -6.23 -18.09 2.21
N ALA A 160 -5.69 -16.89 1.96
CA ALA A 160 -5.70 -16.30 0.62
C ALA A 160 -4.85 -17.13 -0.35
N ASP A 161 -5.35 -17.33 -1.57
CA ASP A 161 -4.61 -17.98 -2.66
C ASP A 161 -3.39 -17.14 -3.10
N HIS A 162 -3.42 -15.84 -2.79
CA HIS A 162 -2.37 -14.89 -3.14
C HIS A 162 -1.26 -14.88 -2.09
N ILE A 163 -0.08 -15.38 -2.47
CA ILE A 163 1.05 -15.57 -1.53
C ILE A 163 1.51 -14.29 -0.83
N VAL A 164 1.52 -13.14 -1.51
CA VAL A 164 1.87 -11.86 -0.89
C VAL A 164 0.86 -11.43 0.15
N VAL A 165 -0.44 -11.55 -0.15
CA VAL A 165 -1.52 -11.24 0.81
C VAL A 165 -1.38 -12.13 2.05
N GLN A 166 -1.11 -13.42 1.85
CA GLN A 166 -0.88 -14.36 2.94
C GLN A 166 0.35 -13.98 3.79
N ALA A 167 1.50 -13.68 3.15
CA ALA A 167 2.73 -13.29 3.83
C ALA A 167 2.56 -11.98 4.61
N LEU A 168 1.87 -11.00 4.03
CA LEU A 168 1.56 -9.73 4.68
C LEU A 168 0.62 -9.92 5.88
N ALA A 169 -0.40 -10.76 5.73
CA ALA A 169 -1.33 -11.07 6.81
C ALA A 169 -0.60 -11.67 8.01
N ILE A 170 0.32 -12.62 7.78
CA ILE A 170 1.16 -13.21 8.83
C ILE A 170 2.00 -12.14 9.53
N ARG A 171 2.68 -11.27 8.76
CA ARG A 171 3.48 -10.16 9.31
C ARG A 171 2.64 -9.21 10.16
N CYS A 172 1.49 -8.76 9.65
CA CYS A 172 0.61 -7.86 10.39
C CYS A 172 0.05 -8.51 11.66
N LEU A 173 -0.34 -9.77 11.59
CA LEU A 173 -0.81 -10.52 12.74
C LEU A 173 0.27 -10.66 13.82
N GLY A 174 1.54 -10.73 13.47
CA GLY A 174 2.65 -10.66 14.43
C GLY A 174 2.75 -9.31 15.17
N GLU A 175 2.23 -8.22 14.59
CA GLU A 175 2.24 -6.89 15.21
C GLU A 175 0.96 -6.52 15.96
N ILE A 176 -0.19 -7.02 15.51
CA ILE A 176 -1.51 -6.61 16.04
C ILE A 176 -2.29 -7.75 16.71
N GLY A 177 -1.73 -8.94 16.67
CA GLY A 177 -2.35 -10.19 17.10
C GLY A 177 -2.62 -10.28 18.60
N ASN A 178 -3.20 -11.41 18.97
CA ASN A 178 -3.43 -11.82 20.36
C ASN A 178 -3.33 -13.35 20.48
N GLU A 179 -3.70 -13.92 21.63
CA GLU A 179 -3.68 -15.38 21.84
C GLU A 179 -4.44 -16.18 20.76
N THR A 180 -5.56 -15.66 20.25
CA THR A 180 -6.33 -16.34 19.18
C THR A 180 -5.56 -16.32 17.85
N THR A 181 -4.79 -15.25 17.60
CA THR A 181 -3.89 -15.14 16.46
C THR A 181 -2.79 -16.20 16.51
N VAL A 182 -2.22 -16.47 17.68
CA VAL A 182 -1.15 -17.48 17.84
C VAL A 182 -1.64 -18.85 17.36
N ALA A 183 -2.82 -19.30 17.77
CA ALA A 183 -3.37 -20.58 17.34
C ALA A 183 -3.57 -20.68 15.81
N ALA A 184 -3.96 -19.57 15.16
CA ALA A 184 -4.11 -19.53 13.71
C ALA A 184 -2.74 -19.58 13.00
N LEU A 185 -1.72 -18.93 13.54
CA LEU A 185 -0.35 -18.96 13.01
C LEU A 185 0.33 -20.31 13.24
N GLU A 186 0.08 -20.98 14.36
CA GLU A 186 0.62 -22.32 14.66
C GLU A 186 0.21 -23.34 13.59
N ALA A 187 -1.01 -23.24 13.07
CA ALA A 187 -1.49 -24.09 11.99
C ALA A 187 -0.67 -23.96 10.69
N LEU A 188 0.05 -22.84 10.50
CA LEU A 188 0.86 -22.55 9.33
C LEU A 188 2.33 -22.95 9.47
N GLN A 189 2.84 -23.27 10.67
CA GLN A 189 4.27 -23.52 10.91
C GLN A 189 4.88 -24.64 10.06
N ARG A 190 4.06 -25.57 9.56
CA ARG A 190 4.49 -26.67 8.67
C ARG A 190 4.31 -26.38 7.17
N ASN A 191 3.95 -25.14 6.83
CA ASN A 191 3.73 -24.75 5.44
C ASN A 191 5.07 -24.40 4.77
N ASP A 192 5.54 -25.30 3.90
CA ASP A 192 6.80 -25.16 3.16
C ASP A 192 6.66 -24.34 1.86
N THR A 193 5.52 -23.69 1.64
CA THR A 193 5.33 -22.82 0.47
C THR A 193 6.35 -21.68 0.54
N PRO A 194 7.23 -21.54 -0.46
CA PRO A 194 8.22 -20.48 -0.47
C PRO A 194 7.52 -19.13 -0.63
N VAL A 195 7.92 -18.17 0.18
CA VAL A 195 7.56 -16.77 -0.02
C VAL A 195 8.65 -16.08 -0.85
N PRO A 196 8.32 -15.01 -1.59
CA PRO A 196 9.32 -14.21 -2.27
C PRO A 196 10.41 -13.76 -1.30
N GLY A 197 11.68 -13.78 -1.74
CA GLY A 197 12.82 -13.49 -0.87
C GLY A 197 12.75 -12.16 -0.12
N TRP A 198 12.05 -11.16 -0.66
CA TRP A 198 11.82 -9.89 0.02
C TRP A 198 10.86 -9.95 1.22
N ALA A 199 10.11 -11.04 1.38
CA ALA A 199 9.20 -11.26 2.50
C ALA A 199 9.96 -11.73 3.75
N GLY A 200 11.12 -12.35 3.54
CA GLY A 200 11.97 -12.85 4.61
C GLY A 200 12.69 -11.76 5.40
N GLY A 201 12.93 -10.59 4.78
CA GLY A 201 13.62 -9.46 5.40
C GLY A 201 15.10 -9.70 5.69
N GLU A 202 15.66 -10.81 5.23
CA GLU A 202 17.03 -11.24 5.50
C GLU A 202 17.81 -11.46 4.20
N PHE A 203 19.11 -11.17 4.27
CA PHE A 203 20.05 -11.17 3.15
C PHE A 203 21.28 -11.99 3.50
N THR A 204 21.84 -12.68 2.51
CA THR A 204 23.19 -13.24 2.63
C THR A 204 24.23 -12.12 2.66
N GLU A 205 25.48 -12.45 3.01
CA GLU A 205 26.59 -11.50 2.98
C GLU A 205 26.83 -10.94 1.56
N GLU A 206 26.44 -11.70 0.54
CA GLU A 206 26.50 -11.34 -0.88
C GLU A 206 25.30 -10.49 -1.35
N GLY A 207 24.32 -10.22 -0.48
CA GLY A 207 23.15 -9.40 -0.79
C GLY A 207 22.01 -10.15 -1.48
N GLU A 208 22.04 -11.48 -1.50
CA GLU A 208 20.94 -12.30 -2.03
C GLU A 208 19.86 -12.50 -0.96
N PRO A 209 18.55 -12.43 -1.30
CA PRO A 209 17.50 -12.64 -0.33
C PRO A 209 17.49 -14.08 0.19
N ILE A 210 17.38 -14.22 1.51
CA ILE A 210 17.14 -15.52 2.13
C ILE A 210 15.66 -15.88 1.93
N ASN A 211 15.43 -16.89 1.10
CA ASN A 211 14.08 -17.42 0.88
C ASN A 211 13.55 -18.01 2.18
N LYS A 212 12.36 -17.57 2.58
CA LYS A 212 11.62 -18.15 3.69
C LYS A 212 10.41 -18.93 3.19
N THR A 213 9.80 -19.72 4.07
CA THR A 213 8.49 -20.33 3.85
C THR A 213 7.42 -19.61 4.65
N ILE A 214 6.16 -19.86 4.32
CA ILE A 214 5.01 -19.41 5.12
C ILE A 214 5.12 -19.88 6.58
N GLY A 215 5.59 -21.12 6.81
CA GLY A 215 5.78 -21.64 8.16
C GLY A 215 6.87 -20.93 8.95
N GLN A 216 7.95 -20.51 8.29
CA GLN A 216 8.99 -19.69 8.92
C GLN A 216 8.46 -18.29 9.28
N LEU A 217 7.73 -17.63 8.37
CA LEU A 217 7.09 -16.34 8.68
C LEU A 217 6.09 -16.45 9.85
N ALA A 218 5.31 -17.53 9.89
CA ALA A 218 4.35 -17.76 10.97
C ALA A 218 5.05 -17.95 12.32
N THR A 219 6.20 -18.63 12.32
CA THR A 219 7.03 -18.83 13.52
C THR A 219 7.55 -17.49 14.05
N GLU A 220 8.12 -16.65 13.18
CA GLU A 220 8.56 -15.30 13.54
C GLU A 220 7.44 -14.43 14.10
N ALA A 221 6.25 -14.50 13.50
CA ALA A 221 5.09 -13.74 13.96
C ALA A 221 4.63 -14.19 15.36
N ILE A 222 4.67 -15.49 15.66
CA ILE A 222 4.38 -16.02 17.00
C ILE A 222 5.43 -15.54 18.01
N GLU A 223 6.71 -15.63 17.66
CA GLU A 223 7.81 -15.16 18.51
C GLU A 223 7.66 -13.67 18.83
N ALA A 224 7.32 -12.83 17.83
CA ALA A 224 7.08 -11.40 18.02
C ALA A 224 5.97 -11.13 19.04
N LEU A 225 4.83 -11.85 18.94
CA LEU A 225 3.72 -11.71 19.87
C LEU A 225 4.09 -12.12 21.31
N GLN A 226 5.00 -13.08 21.48
CA GLN A 226 5.45 -13.54 22.79
C GLN A 226 6.50 -12.62 23.43
N THR A 227 7.24 -11.84 22.63
CA THR A 227 8.23 -10.88 23.13
C THR A 227 7.64 -9.55 23.60
N GLU A 228 6.38 -9.25 23.24
CA GLU A 228 5.69 -8.01 23.63
C GLU A 228 4.87 -8.15 24.95
N GLU A 229 4.81 -9.33 25.57
CA GLU A 229 4.23 -9.58 26.91
C GLU A 229 5.22 -9.32 28.07
#